data_AF-A0A959RB05-F1
#
_entry.id   AF-A0A959RB05-F1
#
_cell.length_a   1.000
_cell.length_b   1.000
_cell.length_c   1.000
_cell.angle_alpha   90.00
_cell.angle_beta   90.00
_cell.angle_gamma   90.00
#
_symmetry.space_group_name_H-M   'P 1'
#
loop_
_entity.id
_entity.type
_entity.pdbx_description
1 polymer ?
#
loop_
_entity_poly.entity_id
_entity_poly.type
_entity_poly.pdbx_seq_one_letter_code
_entity_poly.pdbx_strand_id
1 'polypeptide(L)'
;MRKYFSIINLVLLFWISGMNSALAQSPPKPRDTTIQGPQTFAMIMGISKYKFVRPLEYADKDAEMFANFLKSPAGGSLTDDNIYMLLNENATLANFYVRGFQWLKAKKLQSGDRLFIYLAGHGDAIDEDQFFYLAFDCNPAGDKNNYLVSGAIQMLNVKIKIQRETSKGVQVFLVMDACRSNELPGGAEGQSFFNQAISQKRAGEVMMLATAAGQESMEDRSIGTGHGLFTYYLVDGLNGVADSEGNKDDKVSVAEIQKYVDEKVPAVAKTRFNRVQNPYFCCSDKSDEIVSIVDPAYLKKWEELKLQQSGGGNSFPFWHENPRRPIPVDTTLLRSYSLFNDAVKKNRLTGPNSAEYYYDLMAKKFPGSSYTIDAQNTLTVEFINFAQSKINLYLDCKDPVAIQRLRAQIDDNNKSDEIYSTFDRMEKVARKESFEVGEMLQKAIDFLMPEDPKFAKSLLGRMYFFKARGYFGVGKRDVNYQQALQYAYEAKNKEANAAYVMQTLSSLHIENDRLDSAIYYANKAIAIAPNWRYPYVTLAYAYKRMDRADSAIKYYHKSIDLDKDNADAYVDLGHYFYSLSKDDSALVYYQKALTIDP
;
A
#
# COMPACT_ATOMS: atom_id res chain seq x y z
N MET A 1 -65.98 -7.57 49.49
CA MET A 1 -66.47 -6.38 48.75
C MET A 1 -65.57 -6.17 47.54
N ARG A 2 -66.17 -6.12 46.34
CA ARG A 2 -65.70 -5.64 45.02
C ARG A 2 -64.56 -4.56 45.10
N LYS A 3 -63.53 -4.48 44.25
CA LYS A 3 -63.48 -4.42 42.77
C LYS A 3 -62.02 -4.44 42.23
N TYR A 4 -61.88 -4.87 40.97
CA TYR A 4 -60.73 -4.90 40.04
C TYR A 4 -59.83 -3.64 39.96
N PHE A 5 -58.51 -3.79 39.69
CA PHE A 5 -57.85 -3.45 38.40
C PHE A 5 -56.30 -3.64 38.38
N SER A 6 -55.82 -4.16 37.24
CA SER A 6 -54.49 -4.08 36.61
C SER A 6 -53.21 -4.62 37.27
N ILE A 7 -52.67 -5.67 36.62
CA ILE A 7 -51.29 -6.17 36.73
C ILE A 7 -50.37 -5.19 36.01
N ILE A 8 -49.43 -4.58 36.73
CA ILE A 8 -48.25 -3.93 36.15
C ILE A 8 -47.04 -4.78 36.54
N ASN A 9 -46.58 -5.62 35.60
CA ASN A 9 -45.23 -6.18 35.67
C ASN A 9 -44.26 -5.11 35.18
N LEU A 10 -43.54 -4.51 36.11
CA LEU A 10 -42.45 -3.57 35.84
C LEU A 10 -41.21 -4.37 35.40
N VAL A 11 -41.11 -4.69 34.11
CA VAL A 11 -39.85 -5.15 33.51
C VAL A 11 -38.95 -3.92 33.37
N LEU A 12 -37.96 -3.80 34.26
CA LEU A 12 -36.84 -2.87 34.12
C LEU A 12 -36.03 -3.26 32.87
N LEU A 13 -36.42 -2.70 31.73
CA LEU A 13 -35.62 -2.65 30.50
C LEU A 13 -34.43 -1.73 30.76
N PHE A 14 -33.32 -2.29 31.25
CA PHE A 14 -32.01 -1.67 31.08
C PHE A 14 -31.67 -1.69 29.59
N TRP A 15 -31.94 -0.57 28.91
CA TRP A 15 -31.31 -0.21 27.65
C TRP A 15 -29.82 -0.07 27.88
N ILE A 16 -29.07 -1.16 27.72
CA ILE A 16 -27.63 -1.09 27.50
C ILE A 16 -27.46 -0.74 26.03
N SER A 17 -27.45 0.57 25.76
CA SER A 17 -26.88 1.14 24.54
C SER A 17 -25.51 0.52 24.30
N GLY A 18 -25.32 -0.01 23.09
CA GLY A 18 -24.12 -0.71 22.65
C GLY A 18 -22.83 0.06 22.96
N MET A 19 -22.16 -0.35 24.04
CA MET A 19 -20.73 -0.20 24.15
C MET A 19 -20.11 -1.29 23.28
N ASN A 20 -19.79 -0.95 22.04
CA ASN A 20 -18.75 -1.63 21.27
C ASN A 20 -17.45 -1.52 22.07
N SER A 21 -17.24 -2.46 23.00
CA SER A 21 -15.92 -2.73 23.54
C SER A 21 -15.12 -3.31 22.41
N ALA A 22 -14.32 -2.44 21.78
CA ALA A 22 -13.28 -2.79 20.84
C ALA A 22 -12.29 -3.72 21.54
N LEU A 23 -12.60 -5.02 21.57
CA LEU A 23 -11.59 -6.03 21.76
C LEU A 23 -10.66 -5.93 20.54
N ALA A 24 -9.39 -5.68 20.82
CA ALA A 24 -8.32 -5.61 19.83
C ALA A 24 -8.39 -6.79 18.84
N GLN A 25 -7.94 -6.58 17.60
CA GLN A 25 -7.68 -7.69 16.66
C GLN A 25 -6.82 -8.73 17.40
N SER A 26 -7.31 -9.96 17.48
CA SER A 26 -6.52 -11.06 18.06
C SER A 26 -5.33 -11.34 17.16
N PRO A 27 -4.17 -11.77 17.72
CA PRO A 27 -3.02 -12.11 16.91
C PRO A 27 -3.36 -13.21 15.89
N PRO A 28 -2.64 -13.27 14.75
CA PRO A 28 -2.81 -14.31 13.75
C PRO A 28 -2.85 -15.71 14.37
N LYS A 29 -3.88 -16.49 14.06
CA LYS A 29 -3.93 -17.88 14.49
C LYS A 29 -2.93 -18.72 13.70
N PRO A 30 -2.23 -19.67 14.33
CA PRO A 30 -1.41 -20.67 13.64
C PRO A 30 -2.23 -21.53 12.67
N ARG A 31 -1.54 -22.42 11.94
CA ARG A 31 -2.19 -23.51 11.19
C ARG A 31 -3.16 -24.29 12.08
N ASP A 32 -4.32 -24.64 11.54
CA ASP A 32 -5.21 -25.59 12.21
C ASP A 32 -4.64 -27.00 12.11
N THR A 33 -4.21 -27.57 13.23
CA THR A 33 -3.63 -28.91 13.32
C THR A 33 -4.68 -30.01 13.40
N THR A 34 -5.97 -29.68 13.50
CA THR A 34 -7.07 -30.66 13.51
C THR A 34 -7.42 -31.15 12.10
N ILE A 35 -7.16 -30.33 11.09
CA ILE A 35 -7.32 -30.70 9.67
C ILE A 35 -6.10 -31.53 9.23
N GLN A 36 -6.34 -32.78 8.85
CA GLN A 36 -5.32 -33.67 8.29
C GLN A 36 -5.17 -33.42 6.78
N GLY A 37 -3.93 -33.37 6.29
CA GLY A 37 -3.61 -33.21 4.87
C GLY A 37 -3.43 -31.75 4.42
N PRO A 38 -3.39 -31.53 3.09
CA PRO A 38 -3.24 -30.22 2.49
C PRO A 38 -4.29 -29.20 2.93
N GLN A 39 -3.87 -27.96 3.12
CA GLN A 39 -4.73 -26.81 3.39
C GLN A 39 -4.49 -25.72 2.37
N THR A 40 -5.51 -24.90 2.13
CA THR A 40 -5.45 -23.74 1.26
C THR A 40 -5.41 -22.46 2.09
N PHE A 41 -4.50 -21.55 1.71
CA PHE A 41 -4.32 -20.24 2.32
C PHE A 41 -4.39 -19.16 1.25
N ALA A 42 -4.78 -17.94 1.63
CA ALA A 42 -4.80 -16.82 0.71
C ALA A 42 -4.27 -15.53 1.34
N MET A 43 -3.44 -14.81 0.60
CA MET A 43 -3.12 -13.40 0.83
C MET A 43 -3.80 -12.59 -0.27
N ILE A 44 -4.72 -11.71 0.13
CA ILE A 44 -5.59 -10.97 -0.79
C ILE A 44 -5.41 -9.48 -0.52
N MET A 45 -5.15 -8.70 -1.57
CA MET A 45 -5.03 -7.25 -1.50
C MET A 45 -5.88 -6.60 -2.57
N GLY A 46 -6.73 -5.64 -2.19
CA GLY A 46 -7.61 -4.89 -3.09
C GLY A 46 -7.62 -3.39 -2.75
N ILE A 47 -7.38 -2.53 -3.72
CA ILE A 47 -7.21 -1.09 -3.47
C ILE A 47 -8.00 -0.25 -4.48
N SER A 48 -9.09 0.35 -4.02
CA SER A 48 -9.86 1.32 -4.80
C SER A 48 -9.53 2.75 -4.38
N LYS A 49 -9.40 2.97 -3.07
CA LYS A 49 -9.22 4.31 -2.48
C LYS A 49 -7.73 4.65 -2.34
N TYR A 50 -7.08 5.05 -3.42
CA TYR A 50 -5.69 5.51 -3.37
C TYR A 50 -5.56 6.91 -2.76
N LYS A 51 -4.47 7.15 -2.02
CA LYS A 51 -4.20 8.45 -1.40
C LYS A 51 -3.55 9.47 -2.34
N PHE A 52 -2.63 9.03 -3.20
CA PHE A 52 -1.81 9.91 -4.05
C PHE A 52 -1.81 9.51 -5.53
N VAL A 53 -2.42 8.37 -5.85
CA VAL A 53 -2.63 7.89 -7.22
C VAL A 53 -4.13 7.99 -7.50
N ARG A 54 -4.51 8.06 -8.77
CA ARG A 54 -5.91 8.10 -9.18
C ARG A 54 -6.69 6.93 -8.54
N PRO A 55 -7.83 7.19 -7.89
CA PRO A 55 -8.65 6.11 -7.32
C PRO A 55 -9.23 5.22 -8.42
N LEU A 56 -9.50 3.97 -8.04
CA LEU A 56 -10.29 2.99 -8.79
C LEU A 56 -11.65 2.86 -8.11
N GLU A 57 -12.59 2.16 -8.76
CA GLU A 57 -13.96 2.00 -8.26
C GLU A 57 -14.20 0.64 -7.61
N TYR A 58 -13.60 -0.45 -8.11
CA TYR A 58 -14.04 -1.81 -7.80
C TYR A 58 -12.95 -2.81 -7.41
N ALA A 59 -11.68 -2.41 -7.40
CA ALA A 59 -10.57 -3.31 -7.04
C ALA A 59 -10.66 -3.90 -5.62
N ASP A 60 -11.16 -3.15 -4.64
CA ASP A 60 -11.49 -3.68 -3.30
C ASP A 60 -12.68 -4.67 -3.32
N LYS A 61 -13.68 -4.43 -4.18
CA LYS A 61 -14.81 -5.35 -4.42
C LYS A 61 -14.40 -6.63 -5.13
N ASP A 62 -13.41 -6.56 -6.01
CA ASP A 62 -12.82 -7.72 -6.68
C ASP A 62 -12.07 -8.61 -5.68
N ALA A 63 -11.31 -8.01 -4.77
CA ALA A 63 -10.70 -8.72 -3.65
C ALA A 63 -11.73 -9.38 -2.72
N GLU A 64 -12.82 -8.68 -2.39
CA GLU A 64 -13.94 -9.26 -1.62
C GLU A 64 -14.60 -10.43 -2.37
N MET A 65 -14.85 -10.30 -3.68
CA MET A 65 -15.42 -11.34 -4.53
C MET A 65 -14.53 -12.59 -4.55
N PHE A 66 -13.23 -12.41 -4.74
CA PHE A 66 -12.28 -13.53 -4.77
C PHE A 66 -12.18 -14.22 -3.39
N ALA A 67 -12.19 -13.45 -2.30
CA ALA A 67 -12.25 -14.01 -0.95
C ALA A 67 -13.53 -14.83 -0.71
N ASN A 68 -14.67 -14.34 -1.17
CA ASN A 68 -15.95 -15.04 -1.06
C ASN A 68 -15.97 -16.34 -1.88
N PHE A 69 -15.36 -16.33 -3.07
CA PHE A 69 -15.14 -17.55 -3.85
C PHE A 69 -14.36 -18.59 -3.03
N LEU A 70 -13.23 -18.22 -2.42
CA LEU A 70 -12.43 -19.15 -1.61
C LEU A 70 -13.20 -19.72 -0.40
N LYS A 71 -14.13 -18.95 0.17
CA LYS A 71 -15.00 -19.42 1.26
C LYS A 71 -16.13 -20.33 0.78
N SER A 72 -16.43 -20.35 -0.51
CA SER A 72 -17.44 -21.23 -1.09
C SER A 72 -16.97 -22.69 -1.16
N PRO A 73 -17.88 -23.67 -1.34
CA PRO A 73 -17.49 -25.05 -1.62
C PRO A 73 -16.53 -25.17 -2.81
N ALA A 74 -16.77 -24.44 -3.89
CA ALA A 74 -15.94 -24.46 -5.10
C ALA A 74 -14.49 -23.99 -4.83
N GLY A 75 -14.35 -22.96 -3.99
CA GLY A 75 -13.06 -22.42 -3.59
C GLY A 75 -12.36 -23.14 -2.43
N GLY A 76 -12.97 -24.21 -1.89
CA GLY A 76 -12.37 -25.05 -0.85
C GLY A 76 -12.80 -24.75 0.59
N SER A 77 -13.88 -23.99 0.79
CA SER A 77 -14.49 -23.69 2.09
C SER A 77 -13.51 -23.10 3.11
N LEU A 78 -12.67 -22.15 2.68
CA LEU A 78 -11.68 -21.53 3.55
C LEU A 78 -12.36 -20.79 4.72
N THR A 79 -11.73 -20.85 5.90
CA THR A 79 -12.10 -20.02 7.04
C THR A 79 -11.42 -18.66 6.97
N ASP A 80 -11.95 -17.67 7.71
CA ASP A 80 -11.31 -16.35 7.81
C ASP A 80 -9.87 -16.43 8.33
N ASP A 81 -9.56 -17.40 9.19
CA ASP A 81 -8.20 -17.59 9.70
C ASP A 81 -7.21 -17.97 8.57
N ASN A 82 -7.69 -18.55 7.47
CA ASN A 82 -6.89 -18.94 6.31
C ASN A 82 -6.83 -17.87 5.21
N ILE A 83 -7.42 -16.69 5.43
CA ILE A 83 -7.39 -15.57 4.49
C ILE A 83 -6.81 -14.33 5.19
N TYR A 84 -5.67 -13.85 4.70
CA TYR A 84 -5.13 -12.55 5.07
C TYR A 84 -5.55 -11.50 4.04
N MET A 85 -6.43 -10.59 4.44
CA MET A 85 -7.04 -9.61 3.54
C MET A 85 -6.62 -8.18 3.89
N LEU A 86 -6.16 -7.44 2.88
CA LEU A 86 -5.78 -6.03 2.97
C LEU A 86 -6.58 -5.20 1.97
N LEU A 87 -7.44 -4.32 2.47
CA LEU A 87 -8.26 -3.44 1.65
C LEU A 87 -7.90 -1.97 1.90
N ASN A 88 -7.87 -1.18 0.83
CA ASN A 88 -7.77 0.29 0.86
C ASN A 88 -6.68 0.81 1.83
N GLU A 89 -7.02 1.60 2.84
CA GLU A 89 -6.07 2.23 3.77
C GLU A 89 -5.19 1.24 4.56
N ASN A 90 -5.64 -0.01 4.70
CA ASN A 90 -4.85 -1.07 5.34
C ASN A 90 -3.84 -1.70 4.38
N ALA A 91 -4.04 -1.58 3.07
CA ALA A 91 -3.20 -2.15 2.02
C ALA A 91 -1.93 -1.35 1.77
N THR A 92 -1.14 -1.12 2.82
CA THR A 92 0.18 -0.48 2.73
C THR A 92 1.27 -1.50 2.44
N LEU A 93 2.39 -1.02 1.88
CA LEU A 93 3.57 -1.84 1.63
C LEU A 93 4.07 -2.54 2.90
N ALA A 94 4.07 -1.85 4.04
CA ALA A 94 4.52 -2.41 5.31
C ALA A 94 3.58 -3.51 5.83
N ASN A 95 2.25 -3.34 5.74
CA ASN A 95 1.30 -4.38 6.12
C ASN A 95 1.48 -5.65 5.26
N PHE A 96 1.65 -5.48 3.96
CA PHE A 96 1.89 -6.61 3.04
C PHE A 96 3.14 -7.41 3.40
N TYR A 97 4.29 -6.74 3.55
CA TYR A 97 5.56 -7.42 3.81
C TYR A 97 5.72 -7.91 5.23
N VAL A 98 5.37 -7.09 6.22
CA VAL A 98 5.61 -7.41 7.63
C VAL A 98 4.51 -8.32 8.16
N ARG A 99 3.26 -7.86 8.20
CA ARG A 99 2.17 -8.64 8.78
C ARG A 99 1.73 -9.79 7.88
N GLY A 100 1.66 -9.58 6.57
CA GLY A 100 1.27 -10.61 5.61
C GLY A 100 2.19 -11.82 5.61
N PHE A 101 3.50 -11.63 5.47
CA PHE A 101 4.43 -12.76 5.49
C PHE A 101 4.70 -13.33 6.90
N GLN A 102 4.48 -12.57 7.98
CA GLN A 102 4.46 -13.13 9.33
C GLN A 102 3.22 -14.00 9.57
N TRP A 103 2.05 -13.58 9.08
CA TRP A 103 0.85 -14.40 9.06
C TRP A 103 1.11 -15.70 8.28
N LEU A 104 1.71 -15.61 7.08
CA LEU A 104 2.04 -16.79 6.28
C LEU A 104 3.04 -17.71 6.97
N LYS A 105 4.08 -17.15 7.61
CA LYS A 105 5.05 -17.90 8.40
C LYS A 105 4.37 -18.67 9.55
N ALA A 106 3.38 -18.07 10.22
CA ALA A 106 2.62 -18.73 11.29
C ALA A 106 1.79 -19.92 10.79
N LYS A 107 1.44 -19.96 9.49
CA LYS A 107 0.73 -21.08 8.86
C LYS A 107 1.63 -22.29 8.56
N LYS A 108 2.96 -22.11 8.59
CA LYS A 108 3.95 -23.19 8.39
C LYS A 108 3.58 -24.09 7.21
N LEU A 109 3.41 -23.49 6.03
CA LEU A 109 3.00 -24.21 4.82
C LEU A 109 3.90 -25.42 4.55
N GLN A 110 3.29 -26.50 4.09
CA GLN A 110 3.87 -27.82 3.88
C GLN A 110 3.63 -28.27 2.43
N SER A 111 4.35 -29.32 2.01
CA SER A 111 4.15 -29.91 0.68
C SER A 111 2.70 -30.31 0.46
N GLY A 112 2.15 -29.96 -0.70
CA GLY A 112 0.75 -30.20 -1.07
C GLY A 112 -0.21 -29.09 -0.66
N ASP A 113 0.15 -28.19 0.28
CA ASP A 113 -0.66 -27.01 0.58
C ASP A 113 -0.80 -26.09 -0.64
N ARG A 114 -1.85 -25.28 -0.65
CA ARG A 114 -2.13 -24.32 -1.72
C ARG A 114 -2.06 -22.89 -1.16
N LEU A 115 -1.46 -21.98 -1.91
CA LEU A 115 -1.37 -20.56 -1.56
C LEU A 115 -1.86 -19.69 -2.71
N PHE A 116 -2.93 -18.93 -2.49
CA PHE A 116 -3.35 -17.86 -3.38
C PHE A 116 -2.72 -16.53 -2.94
N ILE A 117 -2.10 -15.82 -3.87
CA ILE A 117 -1.73 -14.42 -3.71
C ILE A 117 -2.55 -13.66 -4.76
N TYR A 118 -3.56 -12.93 -4.31
CA TYR A 118 -4.48 -12.18 -5.16
C TYR A 118 -4.26 -10.68 -4.96
N LEU A 119 -4.01 -9.95 -6.03
CA LEU A 119 -3.75 -8.51 -6.03
C LEU A 119 -4.68 -7.80 -7.02
N ALA A 120 -5.51 -6.87 -6.57
CA ALA A 120 -6.39 -6.07 -7.42
C ALA A 120 -6.19 -4.57 -7.16
N GLY A 121 -5.78 -3.82 -8.19
CA GLY A 121 -5.46 -2.40 -8.05
C GLY A 121 -4.57 -1.86 -9.17
N HIS A 122 -3.82 -0.80 -8.90
CA HIS A 122 -2.84 -0.28 -9.85
C HIS A 122 -1.55 -1.12 -9.87
N GLY A 123 -1.11 -1.43 -11.09
CA GLY A 123 0.21 -1.96 -11.38
C GLY A 123 0.92 -1.04 -12.36
N ASP A 124 2.25 -1.02 -12.31
CA ASP A 124 3.07 -0.24 -13.24
C ASP A 124 4.41 -0.93 -13.51
N ALA A 125 5.08 -0.56 -14.60
CA ALA A 125 6.41 -1.03 -14.97
C ALA A 125 7.29 0.12 -15.46
N ILE A 126 8.52 0.19 -14.94
CA ILE A 126 9.53 1.16 -15.40
C ILE A 126 10.35 0.56 -16.54
N ASP A 127 10.74 -0.71 -16.43
CA ASP A 127 11.47 -1.48 -17.44
C ASP A 127 11.11 -2.99 -17.35
N GLU A 128 11.76 -3.83 -18.18
CA GLU A 128 11.50 -5.28 -18.26
C GLU A 128 11.71 -6.03 -16.92
N ASP A 129 12.55 -5.48 -16.04
CA ASP A 129 12.94 -6.07 -14.76
C ASP A 129 12.26 -5.40 -13.56
N GLN A 130 11.61 -4.26 -13.77
CA GLN A 130 11.04 -3.40 -12.75
C GLN A 130 9.52 -3.28 -12.89
N PHE A 131 8.81 -4.30 -12.41
CA PHE A 131 7.35 -4.35 -12.32
C PHE A 131 6.86 -4.23 -10.86
N PHE A 132 5.84 -3.40 -10.66
CA PHE A 132 5.35 -2.98 -9.36
C PHE A 132 3.84 -3.15 -9.24
N TYR A 133 3.41 -3.51 -8.04
CA TYR A 133 2.04 -3.30 -7.59
C TYR A 133 2.03 -2.09 -6.64
N LEU A 134 1.15 -1.12 -6.89
CA LEU A 134 1.13 0.13 -6.13
C LEU A 134 0.26 -0.06 -4.88
N ALA A 135 0.87 0.04 -3.69
CA ALA A 135 0.15 0.00 -2.42
C ALA A 135 -0.53 1.35 -2.11
N PHE A 136 -1.40 1.38 -1.10
CA PHE A 136 -2.16 2.57 -0.72
C PHE A 136 -1.28 3.79 -0.40
N ASP A 137 -0.13 3.55 0.22
CA ASP A 137 0.84 4.57 0.63
C ASP A 137 1.81 4.99 -0.48
N CYS A 138 1.58 4.52 -1.71
CA CYS A 138 2.35 4.89 -2.88
C CYS A 138 2.10 6.36 -3.28
N ASN A 139 3.16 7.14 -3.41
CA ASN A 139 3.14 8.56 -3.78
C ASN A 139 4.21 8.89 -4.83
N PRO A 140 3.87 8.82 -6.13
CA PRO A 140 4.79 9.26 -7.18
C PRO A 140 5.07 10.77 -7.16
N ALA A 141 4.27 11.58 -6.44
CA ALA A 141 4.42 13.04 -6.38
C ALA A 141 4.56 13.69 -7.77
N GLY A 142 3.72 13.25 -8.72
CA GLY A 142 3.74 13.74 -10.11
C GLY A 142 4.87 13.19 -10.99
N ASP A 143 5.67 12.24 -10.50
CA ASP A 143 6.79 11.65 -11.23
C ASP A 143 6.87 10.12 -11.04
N LYS A 144 6.73 9.36 -12.13
CA LYS A 144 6.75 7.88 -12.09
C LYS A 144 8.06 7.31 -11.53
N ASN A 145 9.17 8.05 -11.62
CA ASN A 145 10.45 7.58 -11.07
C ASN A 145 10.45 7.53 -9.54
N ASN A 146 9.48 8.16 -8.87
CA ASN A 146 9.36 8.13 -7.42
C ASN A 146 8.69 6.84 -6.90
N TYR A 147 8.14 5.96 -7.74
CA TYR A 147 7.52 4.71 -7.27
C TYR A 147 8.45 3.88 -6.38
N LEU A 148 9.72 3.79 -6.75
CA LEU A 148 10.76 3.05 -6.00
C LEU A 148 10.95 3.55 -4.57
N VAL A 149 10.59 4.80 -4.29
CA VAL A 149 10.74 5.44 -2.98
C VAL A 149 9.42 5.65 -2.25
N SER A 150 8.28 5.26 -2.86
CA SER A 150 6.94 5.55 -2.35
C SER A 150 6.03 4.32 -2.40
N GLY A 151 6.00 3.48 -1.35
CA GLY A 151 4.96 2.45 -1.18
C GLY A 151 4.75 1.44 -2.34
N ALA A 152 5.71 1.23 -3.25
CA ALA A 152 5.56 0.28 -4.36
C ALA A 152 6.06 -1.13 -3.99
N ILE A 153 5.23 -2.16 -4.22
CA ILE A 153 5.57 -3.56 -3.98
C ILE A 153 6.24 -4.11 -5.24
N GLN A 154 7.55 -4.37 -5.17
CA GLN A 154 8.30 -4.93 -6.31
C GLN A 154 7.97 -6.41 -6.49
N MET A 155 7.47 -6.80 -7.67
CA MET A 155 7.04 -8.18 -7.89
C MET A 155 8.20 -9.18 -7.86
N LEU A 156 9.41 -8.78 -8.22
CA LEU A 156 10.59 -9.63 -8.07
C LEU A 156 10.82 -10.04 -6.59
N ASN A 157 10.56 -9.13 -5.65
CA ASN A 157 10.69 -9.45 -4.23
C ASN A 157 9.59 -10.40 -3.75
N VAL A 158 8.37 -10.26 -4.29
CA VAL A 158 7.26 -11.21 -4.05
C VAL A 158 7.62 -12.59 -4.62
N LYS A 159 8.14 -12.66 -5.85
CA LYS A 159 8.57 -13.91 -6.49
C LYS A 159 9.63 -14.66 -5.70
N ILE A 160 10.57 -13.96 -5.06
CA ILE A 160 11.55 -14.61 -4.18
C ILE A 160 10.89 -15.22 -2.94
N LYS A 161 9.80 -14.64 -2.43
CA LYS A 161 9.02 -15.25 -1.34
C LYS A 161 8.22 -16.44 -1.85
N ILE A 162 7.59 -16.32 -3.01
CA ILE A 162 6.88 -17.42 -3.69
C ILE A 162 7.82 -18.62 -3.88
N GLN A 163 9.05 -18.40 -4.36
CA GLN A 163 10.04 -19.45 -4.59
C GLN A 163 10.34 -20.26 -3.32
N ARG A 164 10.34 -19.59 -2.15
CA ARG A 164 10.54 -20.26 -0.86
C ARG A 164 9.38 -21.18 -0.50
N GLU A 165 8.17 -20.86 -0.92
CA GLU A 165 7.00 -21.70 -0.66
C GLU A 165 6.90 -22.84 -1.70
N THR A 166 7.08 -22.55 -2.99
CA THR A 166 7.04 -23.56 -4.05
C THR A 166 8.13 -24.63 -3.87
N SER A 167 9.33 -24.25 -3.43
CA SER A 167 10.42 -25.20 -3.10
C SER A 167 10.10 -26.14 -1.94
N LYS A 168 9.07 -25.86 -1.13
CA LYS A 168 8.55 -26.79 -0.12
C LYS A 168 7.50 -27.75 -0.69
N GLY A 169 7.18 -27.65 -1.97
CA GLY A 169 6.09 -28.40 -2.62
C GLY A 169 4.71 -27.75 -2.45
N VAL A 170 4.64 -26.46 -2.09
CA VAL A 170 3.38 -25.70 -2.04
C VAL A 170 2.97 -25.32 -3.46
N GLN A 171 1.70 -25.52 -3.80
CA GLN A 171 1.13 -25.02 -5.05
C GLN A 171 0.75 -23.54 -4.87
N VAL A 172 1.45 -22.65 -5.58
CA VAL A 172 1.20 -21.20 -5.46
C VAL A 172 0.49 -20.68 -6.71
N PHE A 173 -0.60 -19.92 -6.51
CA PHE A 173 -1.34 -19.19 -7.52
C PHE A 173 -1.14 -17.69 -7.29
N LEU A 174 -0.51 -17.00 -8.24
CA LEU A 174 -0.39 -15.55 -8.25
C LEU A 174 -1.41 -14.97 -9.24
N VAL A 175 -2.45 -14.34 -8.71
CA VAL A 175 -3.52 -13.71 -9.48
C VAL A 175 -3.38 -12.19 -9.36
N MET A 176 -3.27 -11.49 -10.50
CA MET A 176 -3.14 -10.03 -10.51
C MET A 176 -4.16 -9.40 -11.45
N ASP A 177 -5.14 -8.72 -10.87
CA ASP A 177 -6.05 -7.81 -11.57
C ASP A 177 -5.55 -6.37 -11.46
N ALA A 178 -4.52 -6.07 -12.25
CA ALA A 178 -3.91 -4.76 -12.26
C ALA A 178 -3.65 -4.28 -13.69
N CYS A 179 -3.88 -2.98 -13.89
CA CYS A 179 -3.53 -2.31 -15.15
C CYS A 179 -2.03 -2.45 -15.44
N ARG A 180 -1.71 -2.44 -16.73
CA ARG A 180 -0.33 -2.46 -17.23
C ARG A 180 -0.14 -1.32 -18.24
N SER A 181 -0.66 -0.15 -17.90
CA SER A 181 -0.73 1.02 -18.78
C SER A 181 0.64 1.70 -18.94
N ASN A 182 1.32 1.39 -20.06
CA ASN A 182 2.44 2.06 -20.78
C ASN A 182 3.51 2.82 -19.94
N GLU A 183 4.82 2.57 -20.10
CA GLU A 183 5.62 2.72 -21.33
C GLU A 183 6.93 1.90 -21.23
N LEU A 184 6.98 0.69 -21.78
CA LEU A 184 8.26 0.10 -22.18
C LEU A 184 8.59 0.62 -23.60
N PRO A 185 9.79 1.11 -23.90
CA PRO A 185 10.18 1.42 -25.27
C PRO A 185 10.19 0.10 -26.08
N GLY A 186 9.30 -0.05 -27.07
CA GLY A 186 9.39 -1.19 -28.00
C GLY A 186 8.10 -1.76 -28.59
N GLY A 187 6.90 -1.30 -28.23
CA GLY A 187 5.67 -1.85 -28.83
C GLY A 187 5.51 -3.37 -28.61
N ALA A 188 5.04 -4.11 -29.62
CA ALA A 188 4.80 -5.56 -29.52
C ALA A 188 6.06 -6.39 -29.21
N GLU A 189 7.26 -5.94 -29.60
CA GLU A 189 8.53 -6.61 -29.27
C GLU A 189 8.84 -6.52 -27.76
N GLY A 190 8.64 -5.35 -27.15
CA GLY A 190 8.79 -5.17 -25.70
C GLY A 190 7.80 -6.01 -24.88
N GLN A 191 6.61 -6.29 -25.43
CA GLN A 191 5.65 -7.21 -24.81
C GLN A 191 6.13 -8.67 -24.83
N SER A 192 6.74 -9.11 -25.95
CA SER A 192 7.37 -10.42 -26.10
C SER A 192 8.50 -10.60 -25.09
N PHE A 193 9.42 -9.63 -25.00
CA PHE A 193 10.53 -9.65 -24.05
C PHE A 193 10.06 -9.66 -22.60
N PHE A 194 9.07 -8.84 -22.24
CA PHE A 194 8.52 -8.84 -20.89
C PHE A 194 7.87 -10.18 -20.50
N ASN A 195 7.01 -10.74 -21.36
CA ASN A 195 6.37 -12.03 -21.10
C ASN A 195 7.45 -13.13 -21.00
N GLN A 196 8.51 -13.03 -21.79
CA GLN A 196 9.68 -13.88 -21.69
C GLN A 196 10.46 -13.67 -20.38
N ALA A 197 10.71 -12.45 -19.94
CA ALA A 197 11.41 -12.15 -18.68
C ALA A 197 10.61 -12.61 -17.45
N ILE A 198 9.31 -12.37 -17.42
CA ILE A 198 8.40 -12.83 -16.36
C ILE A 198 8.25 -14.35 -16.36
N SER A 199 8.18 -14.99 -17.53
CA SER A 199 8.08 -16.46 -17.65
C SER A 199 9.40 -17.19 -17.40
N GLN A 200 10.55 -16.58 -17.74
CA GLN A 200 11.89 -17.12 -17.46
C GLN A 200 12.25 -16.96 -15.97
N LYS A 201 11.73 -15.93 -15.30
CA LYS A 201 11.86 -15.73 -13.85
C LYS A 201 10.70 -16.33 -13.06
N ARG A 202 10.08 -17.42 -13.54
CA ARG A 202 9.08 -18.18 -12.76
C ARG A 202 9.72 -18.74 -11.49
N ALA A 203 8.99 -18.68 -10.39
CA ALA A 203 9.34 -19.25 -9.11
C ALA A 203 8.61 -20.57 -8.84
N GLY A 204 7.90 -21.15 -9.82
CA GLY A 204 7.14 -22.40 -9.71
C GLY A 204 5.62 -22.20 -9.52
N GLU A 205 5.16 -20.96 -9.51
CA GLU A 205 3.76 -20.55 -9.42
C GLU A 205 2.98 -20.75 -10.72
N VAL A 206 1.66 -20.90 -10.60
CA VAL A 206 0.70 -20.58 -11.67
C VAL A 206 0.38 -19.10 -11.56
N MET A 207 0.45 -18.37 -12.67
CA MET A 207 0.26 -16.93 -12.71
C MET A 207 -0.87 -16.59 -13.66
N MET A 208 -1.80 -15.76 -13.18
CA MET A 208 -2.99 -15.34 -13.89
C MET A 208 -3.03 -13.80 -13.84
N LEU A 209 -2.86 -13.16 -14.98
CA LEU A 209 -2.82 -11.71 -15.11
C LEU A 209 -4.03 -11.24 -15.89
N ALA A 210 -4.67 -10.16 -15.44
CA ALA A 210 -5.83 -9.58 -16.12
C ALA A 210 -5.56 -9.05 -17.52
N THR A 211 -4.30 -8.71 -17.80
CA THR A 211 -3.88 -8.05 -19.03
C THR A 211 -2.51 -8.54 -19.50
N ALA A 212 -2.33 -8.57 -20.81
CA ALA A 212 -1.04 -8.59 -21.44
C ALA A 212 -0.31 -7.24 -21.26
N ALA A 213 0.98 -7.22 -21.54
CA ALA A 213 1.78 -6.00 -21.43
C ALA A 213 1.20 -4.86 -22.29
N GLY A 214 1.13 -3.63 -21.76
CA GLY A 214 0.64 -2.45 -22.48
C GLY A 214 -0.88 -2.36 -22.64
N GLN A 215 -1.66 -3.14 -21.87
CA GLN A 215 -3.12 -3.09 -21.87
C GLN A 215 -3.67 -2.62 -20.52
N GLU A 216 -4.88 -2.07 -20.54
CA GLU A 216 -5.61 -1.64 -19.34
C GLU A 216 -6.53 -2.76 -18.87
N SER A 217 -6.65 -2.92 -17.55
CA SER A 217 -7.71 -3.77 -16.96
C SER A 217 -8.95 -2.93 -16.76
N MET A 218 -10.11 -3.42 -17.20
CA MET A 218 -11.37 -2.69 -17.15
C MET A 218 -12.13 -2.98 -15.86
N GLU A 219 -12.77 -1.95 -15.33
CA GLU A 219 -13.76 -2.04 -14.25
C GLU A 219 -14.99 -1.21 -14.62
N ASP A 220 -16.18 -1.70 -14.29
CA ASP A 220 -17.42 -1.00 -14.63
C ASP A 220 -18.58 -1.46 -13.75
N ARG A 221 -19.45 -0.52 -13.35
CA ARG A 221 -20.65 -0.79 -12.53
C ARG A 221 -21.54 -1.90 -13.08
N SER A 222 -21.57 -2.02 -14.40
CA SER A 222 -22.41 -2.93 -15.14
C SER A 222 -21.83 -4.34 -15.25
N ILE A 223 -20.58 -4.57 -14.84
CA ILE A 223 -19.97 -5.90 -14.78
C ILE A 223 -20.44 -6.53 -13.47
N GLY A 224 -21.45 -7.40 -13.55
CA GLY A 224 -22.15 -7.96 -12.39
C GLY A 224 -22.77 -6.85 -11.53
N THR A 225 -22.04 -6.43 -10.50
CA THR A 225 -22.48 -5.47 -9.48
C THR A 225 -21.54 -4.29 -9.31
N GLY A 226 -20.62 -4.13 -10.25
CA GLY A 226 -19.46 -3.26 -10.12
C GLY A 226 -18.23 -4.08 -9.75
N HIS A 227 -17.50 -4.50 -10.77
CA HIS A 227 -16.31 -5.35 -10.68
C HIS A 227 -15.36 -5.12 -11.85
N GLY A 228 -14.12 -5.55 -11.68
CA GLY A 228 -13.15 -5.75 -12.73
C GLY A 228 -13.59 -6.87 -13.68
N LEU A 229 -13.40 -6.65 -14.99
CA LEU A 229 -13.83 -7.58 -16.03
C LEU A 229 -13.14 -8.94 -15.90
N PHE A 230 -11.83 -8.93 -15.60
CA PHE A 230 -11.06 -10.14 -15.43
C PHE A 230 -11.50 -10.91 -14.19
N THR A 231 -11.53 -10.26 -13.01
CA THR A 231 -11.91 -10.95 -11.77
C THR A 231 -13.32 -11.53 -11.85
N TYR A 232 -14.27 -10.81 -12.45
CA TYR A 232 -15.63 -11.31 -12.64
C TYR A 232 -15.65 -12.65 -13.39
N TYR A 233 -15.03 -12.71 -14.58
CA TYR A 233 -15.02 -13.93 -15.39
C TYR A 233 -14.09 -15.02 -14.82
N LEU A 234 -13.02 -14.65 -14.12
CA LEU A 234 -12.18 -15.61 -13.41
C LEU A 234 -12.99 -16.33 -12.33
N VAL A 235 -13.66 -15.59 -11.45
CA VAL A 235 -14.48 -16.18 -10.38
C VAL A 235 -15.67 -16.95 -10.95
N ASP A 236 -16.27 -16.46 -12.03
CA ASP A 236 -17.35 -17.16 -12.72
C ASP A 236 -16.91 -18.54 -13.24
N GLY A 237 -15.76 -18.59 -13.93
CA GLY A 237 -15.18 -19.83 -14.42
C GLY A 237 -14.81 -20.78 -13.28
N LEU A 238 -14.19 -20.27 -12.23
CA LEU A 238 -13.75 -21.06 -11.07
C LEU A 238 -14.91 -21.62 -10.22
N ASN A 239 -16.09 -21.01 -10.27
CA ASN A 239 -17.29 -21.57 -9.66
C ASN A 239 -17.87 -22.77 -10.43
N GLY A 240 -17.28 -23.10 -11.59
CA GLY A 240 -17.60 -24.30 -12.38
C GLY A 240 -18.14 -24.01 -13.78
N VAL A 241 -18.30 -22.74 -14.18
CA VAL A 241 -18.71 -22.42 -15.56
C VAL A 241 -17.64 -22.82 -16.57
N ALA A 242 -16.36 -22.82 -16.16
CA ALA A 242 -15.25 -23.26 -17.00
C ALA A 242 -15.19 -24.80 -17.19
N ASP A 243 -15.84 -25.58 -16.32
CA ASP A 243 -16.02 -27.04 -16.43
C ASP A 243 -17.12 -27.38 -17.46
N SER A 244 -16.98 -26.82 -18.66
CA SER A 244 -17.99 -26.95 -19.72
C SER A 244 -17.42 -27.47 -21.04
N GLU A 245 -16.10 -27.70 -21.16
CA GLU A 245 -15.48 -28.09 -22.42
C GLU A 245 -14.41 -29.19 -22.30
N GLY A 246 -14.72 -30.41 -22.75
CA GLY A 246 -13.75 -31.49 -22.98
C GLY A 246 -13.85 -32.68 -22.02
N ASN A 247 -14.16 -32.44 -20.75
CA ASN A 247 -14.34 -33.45 -19.70
C ASN A 247 -15.12 -32.83 -18.53
N LYS A 248 -16.44 -33.05 -18.46
CA LYS A 248 -17.20 -32.68 -17.26
C LYS A 248 -16.83 -33.59 -16.10
N ASP A 249 -15.82 -33.21 -15.34
CA ASP A 249 -15.22 -34.02 -14.27
C ASP A 249 -15.35 -33.39 -12.87
N ASP A 250 -16.22 -32.39 -12.76
CA ASP A 250 -16.51 -31.61 -11.56
C ASP A 250 -15.26 -30.90 -11.00
N LYS A 251 -14.31 -30.54 -11.87
CA LYS A 251 -13.12 -29.77 -11.52
C LYS A 251 -12.86 -28.71 -12.57
N VAL A 252 -12.09 -27.70 -12.17
CA VAL A 252 -11.59 -26.67 -13.10
C VAL A 252 -10.07 -26.70 -13.06
N SER A 253 -9.48 -27.16 -14.15
CA SER A 253 -8.04 -27.13 -14.42
C SER A 253 -7.55 -25.74 -14.83
N VAL A 254 -6.24 -25.53 -14.82
CA VAL A 254 -5.61 -24.30 -15.35
C VAL A 254 -5.98 -24.11 -16.83
N ALA A 255 -6.01 -25.18 -17.62
CA ALA A 255 -6.37 -25.12 -19.04
C ALA A 255 -7.82 -24.65 -19.27
N GLU A 256 -8.77 -25.18 -18.49
CA GLU A 256 -10.19 -24.83 -18.63
C GLU A 256 -10.44 -23.38 -18.22
N ILE A 257 -9.91 -22.96 -17.07
CA ILE A 257 -10.09 -21.56 -16.64
C ILE A 257 -9.41 -20.59 -17.61
N GLN A 258 -8.22 -20.93 -18.10
CA GLN A 258 -7.53 -20.12 -19.11
C GLN A 258 -8.41 -19.98 -20.36
N LYS A 259 -8.89 -21.09 -20.92
CA LYS A 259 -9.73 -21.09 -22.12
C LYS A 259 -10.98 -20.24 -21.94
N TYR A 260 -11.68 -20.42 -20.81
CA TYR A 260 -12.89 -19.66 -20.49
C TYR A 260 -12.61 -18.15 -20.44
N VAL A 261 -11.54 -17.76 -19.74
CA VAL A 261 -11.18 -16.35 -19.56
C VAL A 261 -10.65 -15.72 -20.85
N ASP A 262 -9.85 -16.46 -21.63
CA ASP A 262 -9.31 -16.04 -22.94
C ASP A 262 -10.42 -15.87 -23.99
N GLU A 263 -11.57 -16.53 -23.83
CA GLU A 263 -12.75 -16.31 -24.67
C GLU A 263 -13.59 -15.12 -24.18
N LYS A 264 -13.99 -15.12 -22.90
CA LYS A 264 -15.00 -14.17 -22.40
C LYS A 264 -14.46 -12.77 -22.23
N VAL A 265 -13.26 -12.60 -21.67
CA VAL A 265 -12.73 -11.27 -21.34
C VAL A 265 -12.48 -10.45 -22.61
N PRO A 266 -11.75 -10.92 -23.64
CA PRO A 266 -11.56 -10.16 -24.87
C PRO A 266 -12.86 -9.87 -25.62
N ALA A 267 -13.79 -10.83 -25.66
CA ALA A 267 -15.07 -10.67 -26.33
C ALA A 267 -15.90 -9.53 -25.69
N VAL A 268 -16.00 -9.51 -24.36
CA VAL A 268 -16.77 -8.48 -23.63
C VAL A 268 -16.05 -7.13 -23.65
N ALA A 269 -14.73 -7.13 -23.47
CA ALA A 269 -13.87 -5.96 -23.63
C ALA A 269 -14.13 -5.25 -24.98
N LYS A 270 -14.15 -6.03 -26.07
CA LYS A 270 -14.34 -5.48 -27.41
C LYS A 270 -15.77 -5.03 -27.67
N THR A 271 -16.76 -5.85 -27.32
CA THR A 271 -18.17 -5.59 -27.65
C THR A 271 -18.80 -4.50 -26.80
N ARG A 272 -18.44 -4.43 -25.50
CA ARG A 272 -19.07 -3.51 -24.54
C ARG A 272 -18.31 -2.21 -24.37
N PHE A 273 -16.98 -2.28 -24.36
CA PHE A 273 -16.12 -1.12 -24.04
C PHE A 273 -15.34 -0.62 -25.25
N ASN A 274 -15.36 -1.35 -26.38
CA ASN A 274 -14.52 -1.09 -27.55
C ASN A 274 -13.03 -0.94 -27.21
N ARG A 275 -12.55 -1.76 -26.27
CA ARG A 275 -11.17 -1.81 -25.78
C ARG A 275 -10.59 -3.21 -25.96
N VAL A 276 -9.29 -3.35 -25.74
CA VAL A 276 -8.59 -4.65 -25.77
C VAL A 276 -8.15 -4.98 -24.35
N GLN A 277 -8.53 -6.17 -23.89
CA GLN A 277 -8.02 -6.77 -22.66
C GLN A 277 -7.88 -8.27 -22.91
N ASN A 278 -6.63 -8.71 -23.01
CA ASN A 278 -6.25 -10.09 -23.22
C ASN A 278 -5.58 -10.57 -21.94
N PRO A 279 -6.21 -11.45 -21.18
CA PRO A 279 -5.60 -12.07 -20.02
C PRO A 279 -4.33 -12.83 -20.39
N TYR A 280 -3.47 -13.07 -19.39
CA TYR A 280 -2.29 -13.90 -19.55
C TYR A 280 -2.23 -14.94 -18.44
N PHE A 281 -2.21 -16.20 -18.84
CA PHE A 281 -1.97 -17.34 -17.96
C PHE A 281 -0.57 -17.88 -18.29
N CYS A 282 0.24 -18.09 -17.27
CA CYS A 282 1.50 -18.79 -17.48
C CYS A 282 1.28 -20.30 -17.58
N CYS A 283 2.36 -20.96 -18.01
CA CYS A 283 2.67 -22.33 -17.60
C CYS A 283 1.83 -23.41 -18.27
N SER A 284 2.00 -23.61 -19.58
CA SER A 284 1.42 -24.76 -20.30
C SER A 284 1.88 -26.11 -19.74
N ASP A 285 3.00 -26.15 -19.01
CA ASP A 285 3.48 -27.31 -18.26
C ASP A 285 2.63 -27.64 -17.02
N LYS A 286 1.71 -26.76 -16.63
CA LYS A 286 0.81 -26.88 -15.48
C LYS A 286 -0.67 -26.90 -15.89
N SER A 287 -0.96 -27.10 -17.17
CA SER A 287 -2.32 -27.07 -17.71
C SER A 287 -3.31 -28.00 -16.99
N ASP A 288 -2.84 -29.15 -16.52
CA ASP A 288 -3.67 -30.15 -15.81
C ASP A 288 -3.79 -29.87 -14.29
N GLU A 289 -3.13 -28.85 -13.76
CA GLU A 289 -3.24 -28.51 -12.34
C GLU A 289 -4.68 -28.05 -12.02
N ILE A 290 -5.29 -28.64 -10.99
CA ILE A 290 -6.64 -28.29 -10.57
C ILE A 290 -6.62 -27.00 -9.75
N VAL A 291 -7.45 -26.04 -10.15
CA VAL A 291 -7.60 -24.74 -9.49
C VAL A 291 -8.79 -24.74 -8.53
N SER A 292 -9.94 -25.26 -8.94
CA SER A 292 -11.13 -25.37 -8.10
C SER A 292 -11.88 -26.67 -8.36
N ILE A 293 -12.79 -26.99 -7.43
CA ILE A 293 -13.75 -28.07 -7.60
C ILE A 293 -15.10 -27.46 -7.98
N VAL A 294 -15.93 -28.24 -8.66
CA VAL A 294 -17.30 -27.85 -8.99
C VAL A 294 -18.24 -28.52 -8.00
N ASP A 295 -19.02 -27.70 -7.31
CA ASP A 295 -20.18 -28.17 -6.54
C ASP A 295 -21.42 -27.87 -7.41
N PRO A 296 -22.09 -28.89 -7.99
CA PRO A 296 -23.21 -28.65 -8.91
C PRO A 296 -24.38 -27.89 -8.27
N ALA A 297 -24.61 -28.05 -6.98
CA ALA A 297 -25.67 -27.34 -6.27
C ALA A 297 -25.31 -25.88 -6.04
N TYR A 298 -24.04 -25.59 -5.75
CA TYR A 298 -23.52 -24.23 -5.65
C TYR A 298 -23.47 -23.54 -7.02
N LEU A 299 -22.97 -24.21 -8.06
CA LEU A 299 -22.91 -23.71 -9.44
C LEU A 299 -24.30 -23.32 -9.94
N LYS A 300 -25.30 -24.18 -9.73
CA LYS A 300 -26.68 -23.86 -10.10
C LYS A 300 -27.19 -22.59 -9.42
N LYS A 301 -26.95 -22.43 -8.11
CA LYS A 301 -27.34 -21.20 -7.39
C LYS A 301 -26.56 -19.98 -7.89
N TRP A 302 -25.28 -20.15 -8.18
CA TRP A 302 -24.43 -19.10 -8.75
C TRP A 302 -24.97 -18.62 -10.11
N GLU A 303 -25.37 -19.54 -10.99
CA GLU A 303 -26.00 -19.22 -12.28
C GLU A 303 -27.37 -18.56 -12.13
N GLU A 304 -28.22 -19.05 -11.21
CA GLU A 304 -29.54 -18.46 -10.91
C GLU A 304 -29.42 -17.01 -10.42
N LEU A 305 -28.44 -16.71 -9.55
CA LEU A 305 -28.18 -15.35 -9.05
C LEU A 305 -27.81 -14.39 -10.19
N LYS A 306 -26.98 -14.84 -11.14
CA LYS A 306 -26.62 -14.04 -12.33
C LYS A 306 -27.84 -13.72 -13.20
N LEU A 307 -28.80 -14.64 -13.30
CA LEU A 307 -30.02 -14.45 -14.10
C LEU A 307 -31.04 -13.51 -13.45
N GLN A 308 -31.06 -13.44 -12.11
CA GLN A 308 -32.00 -12.59 -11.36
C GLN A 308 -31.59 -11.11 -11.29
N GLN A 309 -30.37 -10.78 -11.71
CA GLN A 309 -29.83 -9.43 -11.60
C GLN A 309 -29.83 -8.69 -12.93
N SER A 310 -30.90 -7.92 -13.18
CA SER A 310 -30.82 -6.71 -14.00
C SER A 310 -30.15 -5.52 -13.26
N GLY A 311 -29.56 -5.78 -12.10
CA GLY A 311 -28.64 -4.92 -11.36
C GLY A 311 -28.23 -5.52 -10.01
N GLY A 312 -26.95 -5.90 -9.86
CA GLY A 312 -26.19 -5.84 -8.61
C GLY A 312 -26.46 -6.80 -7.42
N GLY A 313 -25.80 -7.97 -7.38
CA GLY A 313 -25.38 -8.71 -6.16
C GLY A 313 -24.74 -10.12 -6.34
N ASN A 314 -23.44 -10.33 -6.62
CA ASN A 314 -22.80 -11.67 -6.61
C ASN A 314 -22.43 -12.20 -5.21
N SER A 315 -23.04 -11.67 -4.14
CA SER A 315 -22.77 -12.08 -2.76
C SER A 315 -23.98 -12.74 -2.10
N PHE A 316 -23.76 -13.93 -1.52
CA PHE A 316 -24.69 -14.50 -0.56
C PHE A 316 -24.61 -13.68 0.74
N PRO A 317 -25.73 -13.20 1.32
CA PRO A 317 -25.71 -12.68 2.67
C PRO A 317 -25.44 -13.85 3.63
N PHE A 318 -24.31 -13.81 4.33
CA PHE A 318 -24.00 -14.75 5.40
C PHE A 318 -23.92 -14.04 6.75
N TRP A 319 -24.52 -14.70 7.73
CA TRP A 319 -24.60 -14.27 9.12
C TRP A 319 -23.27 -14.53 9.83
N HIS A 320 -22.76 -13.52 10.53
CA HIS A 320 -21.66 -13.68 11.47
C HIS A 320 -22.11 -14.53 12.65
N GLU A 321 -21.72 -15.81 12.68
CA GLU A 321 -21.67 -16.54 13.95
C GLU A 321 -20.26 -16.40 14.55
N ASN A 322 -20.21 -15.83 15.75
CA ASN A 322 -19.01 -15.75 16.58
C ASN A 322 -19.08 -16.89 17.62
N PRO A 323 -18.37 -18.02 17.45
CA PRO A 323 -18.13 -18.91 18.57
C PRO A 323 -16.94 -18.36 19.38
N ARG A 324 -17.24 -17.58 20.41
CA ARG A 324 -16.26 -17.24 21.45
C ARG A 324 -16.06 -18.45 22.36
N ARG A 325 -14.87 -19.06 22.35
CA ARG A 325 -14.38 -19.85 23.49
C ARG A 325 -13.36 -19.01 24.26
N PRO A 326 -13.55 -18.80 25.57
CA PRO A 326 -12.54 -18.12 26.37
C PRO A 326 -11.35 -19.08 26.57
N ILE A 327 -10.22 -18.73 25.96
CA ILE A 327 -8.92 -19.31 26.32
C ILE A 327 -8.51 -18.66 27.66
N PRO A 328 -7.96 -19.39 28.64
CA PRO A 328 -7.41 -18.78 29.84
C PRO A 328 -6.18 -17.96 29.44
N VAL A 329 -6.28 -16.64 29.47
CA VAL A 329 -5.15 -15.73 29.20
C VAL A 329 -4.88 -14.92 30.46
N ASP A 330 -3.60 -14.68 30.75
CA ASP A 330 -3.19 -13.72 31.76
C ASP A 330 -3.84 -12.36 31.46
N THR A 331 -4.70 -11.90 32.38
CA THR A 331 -5.45 -10.65 32.26
C THR A 331 -4.54 -9.43 32.10
N THR A 332 -3.28 -9.52 32.54
CA THR A 332 -2.27 -8.49 32.35
C THR A 332 -1.82 -8.38 30.90
N LEU A 333 -1.56 -9.52 30.22
CA LEU A 333 -1.12 -9.53 28.82
C LEU A 333 -2.20 -8.93 27.91
N LEU A 334 -3.45 -9.36 28.09
CA LEU A 334 -4.58 -8.83 27.32
C LEU A 334 -4.81 -7.34 27.58
N ARG A 335 -4.63 -6.89 28.83
CA ARG A 335 -4.75 -5.47 29.16
C ARG A 335 -3.64 -4.66 28.50
N SER A 336 -2.38 -5.10 28.58
CA SER A 336 -1.25 -4.42 27.92
C SER A 336 -1.43 -4.38 26.40
N TYR A 337 -1.90 -5.47 25.80
CA TYR A 337 -2.17 -5.54 24.38
C TYR A 337 -3.35 -4.65 23.95
N SER A 338 -4.40 -4.56 24.77
CA SER A 338 -5.51 -3.62 24.52
C SER A 338 -5.04 -2.16 24.57
N LEU A 339 -4.22 -1.81 25.56
CA LEU A 339 -3.61 -0.48 25.67
C LEU A 339 -2.65 -0.16 24.52
N PHE A 340 -1.87 -1.15 24.09
CA PHE A 340 -1.03 -1.06 22.89
C PHE A 340 -1.87 -0.69 21.66
N ASN A 341 -2.95 -1.42 21.39
CA ASN A 341 -3.82 -1.18 20.25
C ASN A 341 -4.54 0.18 20.32
N ASP A 342 -4.95 0.62 21.51
CA ASP A 342 -5.50 1.98 21.71
C ASP A 342 -4.44 3.05 21.38
N ALA A 343 -3.18 2.85 21.79
CA ALA A 343 -2.10 3.76 21.49
C ALA A 343 -1.79 3.83 19.98
N VAL A 344 -1.76 2.68 19.29
CA VAL A 344 -1.65 2.60 17.82
C VAL A 344 -2.78 3.36 17.14
N LYS A 345 -4.03 3.09 17.52
CA LYS A 345 -5.21 3.77 16.95
C LYS A 345 -5.14 5.29 17.09
N LYS A 346 -4.61 5.78 18.22
CA LYS A 346 -4.42 7.22 18.52
C LYS A 346 -3.14 7.81 17.90
N ASN A 347 -2.38 7.02 17.15
CA ASN A 347 -1.07 7.36 16.59
C ASN A 347 -0.08 7.85 17.67
N ARG A 348 -0.12 7.25 18.86
CA ARG A 348 0.81 7.48 19.97
C ARG A 348 1.88 6.39 19.94
N LEU A 349 2.85 6.53 19.04
CA LEU A 349 3.79 5.45 18.71
C LEU A 349 4.98 5.33 19.67
N THR A 350 5.55 6.46 20.12
CA THR A 350 6.74 6.51 21.00
C THR A 350 6.47 7.33 22.27
N GLY A 351 7.28 7.13 23.32
CA GLY A 351 7.21 7.90 24.57
C GLY A 351 6.30 7.26 25.64
N PRO A 352 5.98 7.98 26.74
CA PRO A 352 5.17 7.43 27.83
C PRO A 352 3.76 7.03 27.37
N ASN A 353 3.27 5.87 27.84
CA ASN A 353 1.94 5.35 27.49
C ASN A 353 1.69 5.19 25.98
N SER A 354 2.75 5.01 25.20
CA SER A 354 2.71 4.81 23.75
C SER A 354 2.60 3.32 23.36
N ALA A 355 2.42 3.05 22.08
CA ALA A 355 2.48 1.70 21.53
C ALA A 355 3.82 1.03 21.86
N GLU A 356 4.94 1.72 21.63
CA GLU A 356 6.26 1.23 22.02
C GLU A 356 6.36 0.92 23.52
N TYR A 357 5.88 1.82 24.38
CA TYR A 357 5.89 1.60 25.82
C TYR A 357 5.13 0.33 26.22
N TYR A 358 3.92 0.12 25.68
CA TYR A 358 3.14 -1.08 26.00
C TYR A 358 3.74 -2.35 25.38
N TYR A 359 4.35 -2.24 24.20
CA TYR A 359 5.13 -3.32 23.60
C TYR A 359 6.30 -3.71 24.50
N ASP A 360 7.11 -2.77 24.98
CA ASP A 360 8.26 -3.05 25.85
C ASP A 360 7.84 -3.77 27.14
N LEU A 361 6.70 -3.38 27.72
CA LEU A 361 6.12 -4.09 28.87
C LEU A 361 5.77 -5.55 28.52
N MET A 362 5.17 -5.79 27.35
CA MET A 362 4.84 -7.14 26.88
C MET A 362 6.09 -7.95 26.53
N ALA A 363 7.07 -7.35 25.84
CA ALA A 363 8.32 -7.99 25.47
C ALA A 363 9.14 -8.41 26.70
N LYS A 364 9.14 -7.57 27.75
CA LYS A 364 9.82 -7.88 29.01
C LYS A 364 9.12 -8.97 29.82
N LYS A 365 7.80 -8.92 29.93
CA LYS A 365 7.03 -9.83 30.82
C LYS A 365 6.59 -11.12 30.13
N PHE A 366 6.33 -11.07 28.83
CA PHE A 366 5.75 -12.16 28.02
C PHE A 366 6.50 -12.30 26.68
N PRO A 367 7.83 -12.48 26.67
CA PRO A 367 8.59 -12.62 25.44
C PRO A 367 8.09 -13.81 24.61
N GLY A 368 7.97 -13.64 23.30
CA GLY A 368 7.58 -14.71 22.37
C GLY A 368 6.10 -15.14 22.41
N SER A 369 5.26 -14.51 23.25
CA SER A 369 3.80 -14.74 23.18
C SER A 369 3.25 -14.28 21.83
N SER A 370 2.17 -14.90 21.34
CA SER A 370 1.54 -14.50 20.07
C SER A 370 1.10 -13.03 20.05
N TYR A 371 0.65 -12.50 21.20
CA TYR A 371 0.30 -11.10 21.38
C TYR A 371 1.53 -10.18 21.34
N THR A 372 2.63 -10.59 21.94
CA THR A 372 3.90 -9.84 21.92
C THR A 372 4.47 -9.78 20.51
N ILE A 373 4.42 -10.90 19.78
CA ILE A 373 4.88 -11.00 18.39
C ILE A 373 4.00 -10.14 17.47
N ASP A 374 2.66 -10.21 17.60
CA ASP A 374 1.78 -9.35 16.82
C ASP A 374 2.00 -7.87 17.15
N ALA A 375 2.18 -7.51 18.43
CA ALA A 375 2.50 -6.14 18.82
C ALA A 375 3.85 -5.66 18.22
N GLN A 376 4.87 -6.52 18.18
CA GLN A 376 6.15 -6.21 17.52
C GLN A 376 5.94 -5.93 16.02
N ASN A 377 5.20 -6.80 15.33
CA ASN A 377 4.93 -6.68 13.90
C ASN A 377 4.09 -5.42 13.60
N THR A 378 3.07 -5.16 14.40
CA THR A 378 2.23 -3.97 14.29
C THR A 378 3.03 -2.70 14.53
N LEU A 379 3.85 -2.65 15.59
CA LEU A 379 4.71 -1.49 15.86
C LEU A 379 5.73 -1.25 14.74
N THR A 380 6.30 -2.33 14.19
CA THR A 380 7.20 -2.27 13.03
C THR A 380 6.50 -1.65 11.81
N VAL A 381 5.27 -2.10 11.50
CA VAL A 381 4.45 -1.52 10.43
C VAL A 381 4.19 -0.04 10.66
N GLU A 382 3.77 0.33 11.87
CA GLU A 382 3.45 1.73 12.19
C GLU A 382 4.68 2.64 12.06
N PHE A 383 5.86 2.19 12.48
CA PHE A 383 7.10 2.93 12.30
C PHE A 383 7.45 3.14 10.81
N ILE A 384 7.28 2.12 9.97
CA ILE A 384 7.53 2.21 8.53
C ILE A 384 6.50 3.14 7.87
N ASN A 385 5.21 2.96 8.16
CA ASN A 385 4.12 3.78 7.61
C ASN A 385 4.28 5.27 8.02
N PHE A 386 4.69 5.53 9.27
CA PHE A 386 4.95 6.90 9.76
C PHE A 386 6.10 7.54 8.98
N ALA A 387 7.20 6.82 8.79
CA ALA A 387 8.34 7.29 8.03
C ALA A 387 8.00 7.53 6.55
N GLN A 388 7.25 6.61 5.92
CA GLN A 388 6.77 6.79 4.55
C GLN A 388 5.85 8.02 4.43
N SER A 389 4.95 8.23 5.40
CA SER A 389 4.09 9.42 5.42
C SER A 389 4.91 10.71 5.46
N LYS A 390 6.04 10.71 6.20
CA LYS A 390 6.94 11.86 6.25
C LYS A 390 7.73 12.07 4.96
N ILE A 391 8.14 10.99 4.28
CA ILE A 391 8.72 11.09 2.93
C ILE A 391 7.69 11.69 1.97
N ASN A 392 6.44 11.22 2.02
CA ASN A 392 5.38 11.73 1.14
C ASN A 392 5.14 13.23 1.35
N LEU A 393 5.10 13.71 2.60
CA LEU A 393 5.04 15.14 2.90
C LEU A 393 6.23 15.93 2.32
N TYR A 394 7.43 15.34 2.39
CA TYR A 394 8.62 15.95 1.84
C TYR A 394 8.61 16.01 0.31
N LEU A 395 8.10 14.96 -0.36
CA LEU A 395 7.93 14.94 -1.81
C LEU A 395 6.86 15.96 -2.26
N ASP A 396 5.75 16.06 -1.52
CA ASP A 396 4.64 16.98 -1.79
C ASP A 396 4.95 18.45 -1.44
N CYS A 397 6.13 18.76 -0.93
CA CYS A 397 6.48 20.11 -0.46
C CYS A 397 5.55 20.65 0.63
N LYS A 398 5.04 19.77 1.51
CA LYS A 398 4.11 20.15 2.58
C LYS A 398 4.82 20.21 3.92
N ASP A 399 4.78 21.39 4.54
CA ASP A 399 5.21 21.62 5.91
C ASP A 399 4.03 21.64 6.89
N PRO A 400 4.25 21.71 8.23
CA PRO A 400 3.16 21.78 9.21
C PRO A 400 2.16 22.92 8.95
N VAL A 401 2.63 24.05 8.43
CA VAL A 401 1.80 25.23 8.15
C VAL A 401 0.91 24.96 6.94
N ALA A 402 1.43 24.31 5.89
CA ALA A 402 0.68 23.88 4.70
C ALA A 402 -0.42 22.87 5.06
N ILE A 403 -0.17 21.99 6.03
CA ILE A 403 -1.16 21.00 6.48
C ILE A 403 -2.29 21.67 7.27
N GLN A 404 -1.99 22.64 8.14
CA GLN A 404 -3.01 23.40 8.86
C GLN A 404 -3.90 24.23 7.92
N ARG A 405 -3.31 24.75 6.84
CA ARG A 405 -4.03 25.48 5.77
C ARG A 405 -5.01 24.57 5.03
N LEU A 406 -4.56 23.40 4.57
CA LEU A 406 -5.44 22.41 3.92
C LEU A 406 -6.62 21.98 4.81
N ARG A 407 -6.40 21.91 6.13
CA ARG A 407 -7.46 21.63 7.10
C ARG A 407 -8.51 22.75 7.16
N ALA A 408 -8.10 24.01 7.02
CA ALA A 408 -8.99 25.17 7.08
C ALA A 408 -9.83 25.36 5.81
N GLN A 409 -9.39 24.80 4.67
CA GLN A 409 -10.07 24.91 3.37
C GLN A 409 -11.16 23.86 3.14
N ILE A 410 -11.35 22.92 4.08
CA ILE A 410 -12.39 21.88 3.96
C ILE A 410 -13.74 22.45 4.40
N ASP A 411 -14.70 22.40 3.48
CA ASP A 411 -16.05 22.91 3.67
C ASP A 411 -16.76 22.24 4.84
N ASP A 412 -17.42 23.05 5.67
CA ASP A 412 -17.99 22.67 6.97
C ASP A 412 -19.13 21.63 6.84
N ASN A 413 -19.64 21.44 5.61
CA ASN A 413 -20.70 20.50 5.25
C ASN A 413 -20.20 19.11 4.80
N ASN A 414 -18.89 18.91 4.61
CA ASN A 414 -18.31 17.65 4.13
C ASN A 414 -17.44 16.95 5.21
N LYS A 415 -17.83 17.12 6.47
CA LYS A 415 -17.13 16.58 7.65
C LYS A 415 -17.27 15.06 7.70
N SER A 416 -16.18 14.35 7.53
CA SER A 416 -16.03 12.99 8.05
C SER A 416 -14.93 12.95 9.11
N ASP A 417 -15.13 12.17 10.17
CA ASP A 417 -14.11 11.94 11.21
C ASP A 417 -12.79 11.40 10.60
N GLU A 418 -12.90 10.73 9.45
CA GLU A 418 -11.78 10.17 8.70
C GLU A 418 -10.86 11.25 8.10
N ILE A 419 -11.44 12.33 7.55
CA ILE A 419 -10.69 13.45 6.98
C ILE A 419 -9.91 14.18 8.08
N TYR A 420 -10.54 14.55 9.20
CA TYR A 420 -9.85 15.20 10.32
C TYR A 420 -8.78 14.32 10.95
N SER A 421 -9.05 13.02 11.10
CA SER A 421 -8.05 12.07 11.60
C SER A 421 -6.82 12.00 10.67
N THR A 422 -7.01 12.20 9.37
CA THR A 422 -5.94 12.24 8.37
C THR A 422 -5.09 13.50 8.54
N PHE A 423 -5.69 14.68 8.73
CA PHE A 423 -4.94 15.92 9.00
C PHE A 423 -4.20 15.87 10.33
N ASP A 424 -4.84 15.39 11.40
CA ASP A 424 -4.19 15.22 12.70
C ASP A 424 -2.99 14.25 12.61
N ARG A 425 -3.10 13.19 11.79
CA ARG A 425 -1.97 12.29 11.50
C ARG A 425 -0.87 13.03 10.73
N MET A 426 -1.21 13.78 9.68
CA MET A 426 -0.24 14.53 8.88
C MET A 426 0.49 15.60 9.70
N GLU A 427 -0.21 16.34 10.54
CA GLU A 427 0.38 17.37 11.41
C GLU A 427 1.33 16.77 12.45
N LYS A 428 0.95 15.64 13.06
CA LYS A 428 1.83 14.88 13.95
C LYS A 428 3.09 14.41 13.21
N VAL A 429 2.95 13.90 11.99
CA VAL A 429 4.08 13.45 11.16
C VAL A 429 5.01 14.62 10.81
N ALA A 430 4.44 15.77 10.42
CA ALA A 430 5.21 16.94 10.03
C ALA A 430 5.99 17.56 11.20
N ARG A 431 5.40 17.57 12.40
CA ARG A 431 6.02 18.11 13.62
C ARG A 431 7.05 17.19 14.25
N LYS A 432 6.99 15.88 13.99
CA LYS A 432 7.95 14.93 14.56
C LYS A 432 9.34 15.22 14.02
N GLU A 433 10.35 15.25 14.88
CA GLU A 433 11.72 15.49 14.46
C GLU A 433 12.24 14.41 13.51
N SER A 434 13.02 14.78 12.50
CA SER A 434 13.57 13.81 11.52
C SER A 434 14.46 12.78 12.19
N PHE A 435 15.21 13.17 13.22
CA PHE A 435 16.02 12.26 14.01
C PHE A 435 15.17 11.16 14.66
N GLU A 436 14.05 11.52 15.28
CA GLU A 436 13.16 10.55 15.93
C GLU A 436 12.55 9.56 14.93
N VAL A 437 12.22 10.01 13.73
CA VAL A 437 11.75 9.13 12.65
C VAL A 437 12.85 8.16 12.19
N GLY A 438 14.10 8.63 12.14
CA GLY A 438 15.26 7.77 11.88
C GLY A 438 15.43 6.68 12.94
N GLU A 439 15.21 6.99 14.22
CA GLU A 439 15.26 6.03 15.32
C GLU A 439 14.09 5.03 15.28
N MET A 440 12.88 5.47 14.92
CA MET A 440 11.74 4.58 14.68
C MET A 440 12.05 3.56 13.58
N LEU A 441 12.61 4.02 12.45
CA LEU A 441 13.02 3.11 11.37
C LEU A 441 14.14 2.16 11.78
N GLN A 442 15.14 2.63 12.56
CA GLN A 442 16.20 1.77 13.07
C GLN A 442 15.60 0.60 13.87
N LYS A 443 14.67 0.88 14.79
CA LYS A 443 14.00 -0.17 15.59
C LYS A 443 13.20 -1.15 14.72
N ALA A 444 12.46 -0.63 13.73
CA ALA A 444 11.76 -1.47 12.77
C ALA A 444 12.72 -2.38 11.97
N ILE A 445 13.86 -1.84 11.55
CA ILE A 445 14.91 -2.59 10.85
C ILE A 445 15.50 -3.67 11.77
N ASP A 446 15.76 -3.35 13.04
CA ASP A 446 16.32 -4.30 13.99
C ASP A 446 15.35 -5.47 14.26
N PHE A 447 14.05 -5.19 14.36
CA PHE A 447 13.01 -6.22 14.44
C PHE A 447 12.92 -7.08 13.17
N LEU A 448 13.10 -6.49 12.00
CA LEU A 448 13.00 -7.19 10.72
C LEU A 448 14.28 -7.90 10.31
N MET A 449 15.45 -7.48 10.77
CA MET A 449 16.73 -8.04 10.33
C MET A 449 16.84 -9.56 10.48
N PRO A 450 16.44 -10.19 11.62
CA PRO A 450 16.46 -11.65 11.73
C PRO A 450 15.36 -12.34 10.92
N GLU A 451 14.24 -11.66 10.64
CA GLU A 451 13.03 -12.23 10.05
C GLU A 451 13.01 -12.13 8.51
N ASP A 452 13.32 -10.94 8.00
CA ASP A 452 13.40 -10.61 6.59
C ASP A 452 14.55 -9.62 6.30
N PRO A 453 15.81 -10.11 6.28
CA PRO A 453 16.97 -9.25 6.07
C PRO A 453 16.92 -8.46 4.76
N LYS A 454 16.25 -9.00 3.73
CA LYS A 454 16.16 -8.33 2.42
C LYS A 454 15.26 -7.10 2.51
N PHE A 455 14.08 -7.25 3.11
CA PHE A 455 13.16 -6.14 3.32
C PHE A 455 13.72 -5.12 4.33
N ALA A 456 14.33 -5.58 5.43
CA ALA A 456 15.00 -4.71 6.40
C ALA A 456 16.07 -3.82 5.72
N LYS A 457 16.91 -4.41 4.86
CA LYS A 457 17.95 -3.66 4.12
C LYS A 457 17.37 -2.63 3.15
N SER A 458 16.19 -2.87 2.58
CA SER A 458 15.54 -1.87 1.71
C SER A 458 15.06 -0.62 2.46
N LEU A 459 15.04 -0.62 3.79
CA LEU A 459 14.64 0.53 4.60
C LEU A 459 15.85 1.37 5.08
N LEU A 460 17.08 0.88 4.89
CA LEU A 460 18.29 1.54 5.40
C LEU A 460 18.52 2.92 4.79
N GLY A 461 18.25 3.11 3.49
CA GLY A 461 18.44 4.41 2.84
C GLY A 461 17.52 5.47 3.46
N ARG A 462 16.23 5.16 3.59
CA ARG A 462 15.24 6.00 4.30
C ARG A 462 15.64 6.32 5.73
N MET A 463 16.11 5.32 6.48
CA MET A 463 16.57 5.51 7.86
C MET A 463 17.73 6.51 7.93
N TYR A 464 18.77 6.32 7.10
CA TYR A 464 19.91 7.23 7.06
C TYR A 464 19.55 8.62 6.57
N PHE A 465 18.61 8.74 5.62
CA PHE A 465 18.07 10.03 5.20
C PHE A 465 17.45 10.80 6.38
N PHE A 466 16.61 10.13 7.17
CA PHE A 466 16.00 10.76 8.34
C PHE A 466 17.02 11.13 9.42
N LYS A 467 18.03 10.28 9.64
CA LYS A 467 19.16 10.60 10.52
C LYS A 467 19.92 11.83 10.01
N ALA A 468 20.25 11.90 8.72
CA ALA A 468 20.92 13.05 8.11
C ALA A 468 20.15 14.36 8.33
N ARG A 469 18.84 14.37 8.00
CA ARG A 469 17.95 15.52 8.25
C ARG A 469 17.67 15.77 9.74
N GLY A 470 17.96 14.80 10.60
CA GLY A 470 17.93 14.97 12.04
C GLY A 470 19.10 15.82 12.55
N TYR A 471 20.23 15.83 11.85
CA TYR A 471 21.42 16.63 12.20
C TYR A 471 21.51 17.95 11.43
N PHE A 472 20.59 18.20 10.49
CA PHE A 472 20.55 19.37 9.62
C PHE A 472 19.12 19.68 9.12
N GLY A 473 18.66 20.93 9.18
CA GLY A 473 17.37 21.34 8.64
C GLY A 473 16.82 22.63 9.25
N VAL A 474 15.67 23.08 8.71
CA VAL A 474 14.97 24.31 9.13
C VAL A 474 14.63 24.24 10.62
N GLY A 475 15.06 25.26 11.39
CA GLY A 475 14.75 25.38 12.82
C GLY A 475 15.82 24.85 13.79
N LYS A 476 16.89 24.20 13.31
CA LYS A 476 18.01 23.81 14.19
C LYS A 476 18.98 24.98 14.43
N ARG A 477 19.23 25.28 15.71
CA ARG A 477 20.26 26.24 16.13
C ARG A 477 21.68 25.68 15.96
N ASP A 478 21.88 24.40 16.24
CA ASP A 478 23.19 23.74 16.16
C ASP A 478 23.15 22.62 15.10
N VAL A 479 23.74 22.89 13.93
CA VAL A 479 23.88 21.93 12.83
C VAL A 479 25.16 21.12 13.02
N ASN A 480 25.07 19.80 13.14
CA ASN A 480 26.24 18.93 13.10
C ASN A 480 26.47 18.47 11.65
N TYR A 481 27.16 19.33 10.90
CA TYR A 481 27.34 19.14 9.46
C TYR A 481 28.06 17.83 9.11
N GLN A 482 29.14 17.50 9.83
CA GLN A 482 29.93 16.29 9.56
C GLN A 482 29.10 15.02 9.71
N GLN A 483 28.32 14.94 10.79
CA GLN A 483 27.44 13.80 11.04
C GLN A 483 26.30 13.72 10.02
N ALA A 484 25.70 14.86 9.67
CA ALA A 484 24.65 14.91 8.66
C ALA A 484 25.15 14.44 7.29
N LEU A 485 26.35 14.88 6.90
CA LEU A 485 26.99 14.49 5.64
C LEU A 485 27.33 13.00 5.60
N GLN A 486 27.85 12.45 6.70
CA GLN A 486 28.12 11.01 6.83
C GLN A 486 26.84 10.20 6.58
N TYR A 487 25.74 10.53 7.28
CA TYR A 487 24.47 9.84 7.10
C TYR A 487 23.88 10.04 5.69
N ALA A 488 24.00 11.23 5.10
CA ALA A 488 23.51 11.47 3.75
C ALA A 488 24.26 10.64 2.70
N TYR A 489 25.56 10.41 2.88
CA TYR A 489 26.33 9.51 2.01
C TYR A 489 25.99 8.04 2.24
N GLU A 490 25.76 7.61 3.49
CA GLU A 490 25.26 6.26 3.76
C GLU A 490 23.89 6.04 3.10
N ALA A 491 22.98 7.01 3.20
CA ALA A 491 21.67 6.97 2.54
C ALA A 491 21.83 6.78 1.03
N LYS A 492 22.72 7.56 0.39
CA LYS A 492 23.02 7.45 -1.05
C LYS A 492 23.60 6.08 -1.41
N ASN A 493 24.45 5.51 -0.58
CA ASN A 493 25.03 4.19 -0.82
C ASN A 493 23.99 3.06 -0.76
N LYS A 494 22.92 3.24 0.03
CA LYS A 494 21.81 2.28 0.12
C LYS A 494 20.73 2.52 -0.93
N GLU A 495 20.49 3.77 -1.29
CA GLU A 495 19.44 4.18 -2.24
C GLU A 495 19.99 5.21 -3.23
N ALA A 496 20.82 4.76 -4.17
CA ALA A 496 21.50 5.64 -5.13
C ALA A 496 20.56 6.31 -6.14
N ASN A 497 19.36 5.75 -6.36
CA ASN A 497 18.37 6.25 -7.31
C ASN A 497 17.21 6.98 -6.62
N ALA A 498 17.40 7.46 -5.38
CA ALA A 498 16.40 8.22 -4.65
C ALA A 498 16.63 9.73 -4.81
N ALA A 499 15.72 10.42 -5.49
CA ALA A 499 15.80 11.87 -5.70
C ALA A 499 15.88 12.64 -4.37
N TYR A 500 15.10 12.23 -3.36
CA TYR A 500 15.06 12.85 -2.04
C TYR A 500 16.40 12.78 -1.27
N VAL A 501 17.20 11.74 -1.52
CA VAL A 501 18.54 11.58 -0.95
C VAL A 501 19.52 12.53 -1.64
N MET A 502 19.50 12.58 -2.97
CA MET A 502 20.33 13.51 -3.76
C MET A 502 20.02 14.96 -3.40
N GLN A 503 18.75 15.28 -3.25
CA GLN A 503 18.31 16.61 -2.82
C GLN A 503 18.80 16.94 -1.40
N THR A 504 18.79 15.98 -0.48
CA THR A 504 19.33 16.20 0.88
C THR A 504 20.84 16.47 0.86
N LEU A 505 21.61 15.74 0.05
CA LEU A 505 23.02 16.04 -0.19
C LEU A 505 23.21 17.43 -0.76
N SER A 506 22.38 17.82 -1.72
CA SER A 506 22.41 19.16 -2.32
C SER A 506 22.21 20.26 -1.28
N SER A 507 21.14 20.18 -0.47
CA SER A 507 20.87 21.14 0.61
C SER A 507 21.99 21.19 1.65
N LEU A 508 22.58 20.05 2.03
CA LEU A 508 23.74 20.03 2.92
C LEU A 508 24.94 20.77 2.31
N HIS A 509 25.25 20.54 1.03
CA HIS A 509 26.37 21.22 0.37
C HIS A 509 26.15 22.72 0.21
N ILE A 510 24.91 23.17 0.05
CA ILE A 510 24.58 24.60 0.13
C ILE A 510 25.02 25.16 1.48
N GLU A 511 24.66 24.51 2.58
CA GLU A 511 24.82 25.04 3.94
C GLU A 511 26.28 25.07 4.37
N ASN A 512 27.11 24.21 3.77
CA ASN A 512 28.56 24.22 3.92
C ASN A 512 29.29 25.00 2.81
N ASP A 513 28.59 25.86 2.07
CA ASP A 513 29.16 26.73 1.03
C ASP A 513 29.92 26.00 -0.09
N ARG A 514 29.57 24.72 -0.33
CA ARG A 514 30.11 23.89 -1.42
C ARG A 514 29.17 23.93 -2.62
N LEU A 515 29.04 25.11 -3.23
CA LEU A 515 28.01 25.40 -4.25
C LEU A 515 28.11 24.49 -5.49
N ASP A 516 29.31 24.15 -5.96
CA ASP A 516 29.48 23.22 -7.09
C ASP A 516 28.94 21.81 -6.79
N SER A 517 29.20 21.30 -5.58
CA SER A 517 28.68 20.01 -5.12
C SER A 517 27.15 20.06 -4.99
N ALA A 518 26.60 21.17 -4.49
CA ALA A 518 25.16 21.35 -4.40
C ALA A 518 24.50 21.28 -5.79
N ILE A 519 25.04 22.03 -6.76
CA ILE A 519 24.55 22.01 -8.15
C ILE A 519 24.62 20.59 -8.74
N TYR A 520 25.73 19.88 -8.52
CA TYR A 520 25.89 18.51 -8.98
C TYR A 520 24.78 17.58 -8.45
N TYR A 521 24.52 17.61 -7.13
CA TYR A 521 23.51 16.74 -6.52
C TYR A 521 22.08 17.16 -6.83
N ALA A 522 21.80 18.47 -6.96
CA ALA A 522 20.50 18.94 -7.44
C ALA A 522 20.20 18.44 -8.86
N ASN A 523 21.18 18.51 -9.78
CA ASN A 523 21.02 17.98 -11.13
C ASN A 523 20.81 16.45 -11.14
N LYS A 524 21.44 15.71 -10.23
CA LYS A 524 21.13 14.28 -10.06
C LYS A 524 19.71 14.03 -9.57
N ALA A 525 19.22 14.84 -8.63
CA ALA A 525 17.84 14.74 -8.18
C ALA A 525 16.86 15.03 -9.33
N ILE A 526 17.13 16.03 -10.17
CA ILE A 526 16.35 16.37 -11.37
C ILE A 526 16.39 15.23 -12.40
N ALA A 527 17.54 14.60 -12.61
CA ALA A 527 17.66 13.48 -13.54
C ALA A 527 16.82 12.27 -13.11
N ILE A 528 16.62 12.10 -11.80
CA ILE A 528 15.78 11.03 -11.24
C ILE A 528 14.30 11.45 -11.25
N ALA A 529 13.98 12.63 -10.76
CA ALA A 529 12.60 13.13 -10.63
C ALA A 529 12.47 14.52 -11.29
N PRO A 530 12.41 14.60 -12.64
CA PRO A 530 12.37 15.86 -13.37
C PRO A 530 11.18 16.76 -13.05
N ASN A 531 10.06 16.18 -12.57
CA ASN A 531 8.86 16.95 -12.21
C ASN A 531 8.84 17.40 -10.75
N TRP A 532 9.86 17.07 -9.96
CA TRP A 532 9.93 17.46 -8.55
C TRP A 532 10.57 18.85 -8.39
N ARG A 533 9.85 19.79 -7.78
CA ARG A 533 10.26 21.21 -7.75
C ARG A 533 11.46 21.55 -6.84
N TYR A 534 11.65 20.86 -5.72
CA TYR A 534 12.67 21.23 -4.70
C TYR A 534 14.11 21.34 -5.23
N PRO A 535 14.60 20.40 -6.07
CA PRO A 535 15.90 20.53 -6.70
C PRO A 535 16.10 21.82 -7.50
N TYR A 536 15.07 22.31 -8.18
CA TYR A 536 15.14 23.56 -8.94
C TYR A 536 15.24 24.78 -8.02
N VAL A 537 14.51 24.81 -6.90
CA VAL A 537 14.67 25.85 -5.86
C VAL A 537 16.09 25.85 -5.31
N THR A 538 16.69 24.67 -5.12
CA THR A 538 18.06 24.57 -4.61
C THR A 538 19.10 25.02 -5.62
N LEU A 539 18.92 24.72 -6.92
CA LEU A 539 19.73 25.33 -7.98
C LEU A 539 19.61 26.85 -7.96
N ALA A 540 18.40 27.38 -7.84
CA ALA A 540 18.18 28.82 -7.80
C ALA A 540 18.92 29.47 -6.61
N TYR A 541 18.86 28.87 -5.43
CA TYR A 541 19.60 29.32 -4.25
C TYR A 541 21.12 29.21 -4.41
N ALA A 542 21.63 28.14 -5.04
CA ALA A 542 23.05 28.00 -5.35
C ALA A 542 23.53 29.15 -6.26
N TYR A 543 22.82 29.40 -7.36
CA TYR A 543 23.16 30.46 -8.29
C TYR A 543 23.00 31.86 -7.70
N LYS A 544 22.02 32.08 -6.81
CA LYS A 544 21.90 33.29 -6.01
C LYS A 544 23.17 33.54 -5.20
N ARG A 545 23.70 32.54 -4.51
CA ARG A 545 24.93 32.66 -3.70
C ARG A 545 26.21 32.85 -4.53
N MET A 546 26.18 32.44 -5.79
CA MET A 546 27.25 32.70 -6.77
C MET A 546 27.09 34.05 -7.49
N ASP A 547 26.11 34.88 -7.12
CA ASP A 547 25.79 36.15 -7.78
C ASP A 547 25.44 36.00 -9.28
N ARG A 548 24.83 34.87 -9.66
CA ARG A 548 24.40 34.58 -11.04
C ARG A 548 22.89 34.76 -11.19
N ALA A 549 22.46 36.02 -11.29
CA ALA A 549 21.05 36.38 -11.21
C ALA A 549 20.16 35.73 -12.29
N ASP A 550 20.60 35.73 -13.55
CA ASP A 550 19.81 35.16 -14.66
C ASP A 550 19.55 33.65 -14.45
N SER A 551 20.54 32.94 -13.93
CA SER A 551 20.41 31.51 -13.62
C SER A 551 19.47 31.27 -12.44
N ALA A 552 19.57 32.09 -11.38
CA ALA A 552 18.66 32.00 -10.23
C ALA A 552 17.19 32.21 -10.65
N ILE A 553 16.91 33.28 -11.39
CA ILE A 553 15.56 33.61 -11.88
C ILE A 553 15.01 32.48 -12.76
N LYS A 554 15.82 31.96 -13.69
CA LYS A 554 15.43 30.84 -14.57
C LYS A 554 14.95 29.62 -13.76
N TYR A 555 15.69 29.24 -12.72
CA TYR A 555 15.34 28.04 -11.94
C TYR A 555 14.18 28.26 -10.97
N TYR A 556 14.01 29.47 -10.42
CA TYR A 556 12.79 29.83 -9.68
C TYR A 556 11.55 29.74 -10.57
N HIS A 557 11.59 30.28 -11.79
CA HIS A 557 10.49 30.14 -12.75
C HIS A 557 10.21 28.68 -13.09
N LYS A 558 11.26 27.86 -13.31
CA LYS A 558 11.08 26.44 -13.57
C LYS A 558 10.38 25.72 -12.40
N SER A 559 10.68 26.10 -11.15
CA SER A 559 9.97 25.58 -9.97
C SER A 559 8.49 25.97 -9.96
N ILE A 560 8.16 27.21 -10.33
CA ILE A 560 6.76 27.69 -10.44
C ILE A 560 6.02 26.95 -11.56
N ASP A 561 6.67 26.73 -12.71
CA ASP A 561 6.04 26.05 -13.85
C ASP A 561 5.64 24.60 -13.54
N LEU A 562 6.38 23.94 -12.64
CA LEU A 562 6.11 22.57 -12.19
C LEU A 562 4.97 22.49 -11.18
N ASP A 563 4.73 23.55 -10.40
CA ASP A 563 3.68 23.60 -9.38
C ASP A 563 3.14 25.03 -9.24
N LYS A 564 2.23 25.38 -10.16
CA LYS A 564 1.70 26.75 -10.31
C LYS A 564 0.79 27.18 -9.18
N ASP A 565 0.25 26.21 -8.43
CA ASP A 565 -0.72 26.41 -7.36
C ASP A 565 -0.06 26.39 -5.98
N ASN A 566 1.28 26.53 -5.93
CA ASN A 566 2.02 26.50 -4.69
C ASN A 566 2.63 27.86 -4.36
N ALA A 567 2.01 28.52 -3.38
CA ALA A 567 2.38 29.86 -2.94
C ALA A 567 3.86 29.99 -2.54
N ASP A 568 4.45 28.95 -1.93
CA ASP A 568 5.85 28.98 -1.48
C ASP A 568 6.82 29.20 -2.66
N ALA A 569 6.50 28.70 -3.86
CA ALA A 569 7.33 28.92 -5.04
C ALA A 569 7.36 30.40 -5.47
N TYR A 570 6.26 31.11 -5.29
CA TYR A 570 6.17 32.55 -5.56
C TYR A 570 6.83 33.36 -4.44
N VAL A 571 6.69 32.93 -3.18
CA VAL A 571 7.40 33.52 -2.03
C VAL A 571 8.91 33.43 -2.22
N ASP A 572 9.44 32.27 -2.63
CA ASP A 572 10.86 32.05 -2.89
C ASP A 572 11.42 33.05 -3.92
N LEU A 573 10.69 33.27 -5.01
CA LEU A 573 11.07 34.24 -6.05
C LEU A 573 10.90 35.69 -5.57
N GLY A 574 9.85 35.98 -4.79
CA GLY A 574 9.62 37.28 -4.16
C GLY A 574 10.78 37.67 -3.23
N HIS A 575 11.19 36.75 -2.35
CA HIS A 575 12.37 36.92 -1.48
C HIS A 575 13.64 37.16 -2.28
N TYR A 576 13.77 36.51 -3.44
CA TYR A 576 14.93 36.74 -4.29
C TYR A 576 14.93 38.15 -4.89
N PHE A 577 13.83 38.62 -5.48
CA PHE A 577 13.71 39.99 -5.99
C PHE A 577 13.90 41.04 -4.91
N TYR A 578 13.37 40.79 -3.70
CA TYR A 578 13.61 41.66 -2.55
C TYR A 578 15.09 41.73 -2.18
N SER A 579 15.81 40.61 -2.21
CA SER A 579 17.27 40.60 -1.98
C SER A 579 18.09 41.31 -3.07
N LEU A 580 17.49 41.58 -4.23
CA LEU A 580 18.06 42.40 -5.29
C LEU A 580 17.59 43.88 -5.23
N SER A 581 16.88 44.28 -4.18
CA SER A 581 16.24 45.60 -4.03
C SER A 581 15.27 45.95 -5.17
N LYS A 582 14.62 44.94 -5.76
CA LYS A 582 13.58 45.08 -6.79
C LYS A 582 12.20 44.93 -6.17
N ASP A 583 11.83 45.88 -5.31
CA ASP A 583 10.67 45.79 -4.43
C ASP A 583 9.34 45.65 -5.19
N ASP A 584 9.17 46.37 -6.30
CA ASP A 584 7.98 46.26 -7.15
C ASP A 584 7.78 44.84 -7.71
N SER A 585 8.88 44.20 -8.13
CA SER A 585 8.84 42.82 -8.60
C SER A 585 8.55 41.85 -7.46
N ALA A 586 9.18 42.04 -6.30
CA ALA A 586 8.93 41.23 -5.12
C ALA A 586 7.45 41.29 -4.70
N LEU A 587 6.86 42.48 -4.67
CA LEU A 587 5.45 42.70 -4.33
C LEU A 587 4.52 41.93 -5.27
N VAL A 588 4.78 41.93 -6.58
CA VAL A 588 3.97 41.17 -7.56
C VAL A 588 3.98 39.67 -7.23
N TYR A 589 5.14 39.10 -6.90
CA TYR A 589 5.23 37.68 -6.57
C TYR A 589 4.63 37.35 -5.20
N TYR A 590 4.78 38.22 -4.21
CA TYR A 590 4.06 38.07 -2.93
C TYR A 590 2.54 38.17 -3.11
N GLN A 591 2.04 39.09 -3.94
CA GLN A 591 0.60 39.18 -4.24
C GLN A 591 0.07 37.93 -4.94
N LYS A 592 0.85 37.34 -5.85
CA LYS A 592 0.51 36.04 -6.46
C LYS A 592 0.49 34.93 -5.42
N ALA A 593 1.48 34.88 -4.53
CA ALA A 593 1.49 33.95 -3.41
C ALA A 593 0.22 34.13 -2.56
N LEU A 594 -0.14 35.36 -2.21
CA LEU A 594 -1.36 35.69 -1.46
C LEU A 594 -2.66 35.44 -2.23
N THR A 595 -2.64 35.38 -3.56
CA THR A 595 -3.83 35.03 -4.36
C THR A 595 -4.08 33.53 -4.32
N ILE A 596 -2.99 32.75 -4.31
CA ILE A 596 -3.01 31.29 -4.19
C ILE A 596 -3.30 30.90 -2.73
N ASP A 597 -2.67 31.59 -1.79
CA ASP A 597 -2.69 31.34 -0.35
C ASP A 597 -2.54 32.67 0.43
N PRO A 598 -3.68 33.36 0.72
CA PRO A 598 -3.72 34.63 1.44
C PRO A 598 -3.27 34.50 2.90
#